data_AF-A0A5C6VFZ8-F1
#
_entry.id   AF-A0A5C6VFZ8-F1
#
_cell.length_a   1.000
_cell.length_b   1.000
_cell.length_c   1.000
_cell.angle_alpha   90.00
_cell.angle_beta   90.00
_cell.angle_gamma   90.00
#
_symmetry.space_group_name_H-M   'P 1'
#
loop_
_entity.id
_entity.type
_entity.pdbx_description
1 polymer ?
#
loop_
_entity_poly.entity_id
_entity_poly.type
_entity_poly.pdbx_seq_one_letter_code
_entity_poly.pdbx_strand_id
1 'polypeptide(L)' 'MKALTMLAGLLAATSALAAGPHTSGGMLVDEHGMTLYVFDGKGMPDAKACEADCDKNFPRQHSPRQATNRQAI' A
#
# COMPACT_ATOMS: atom_id res chain seq x y z
N MET A 1 16.83 -37.05 -19.15
CA MET A 1 17.50 -36.21 -18.12
C MET A 1 17.40 -34.72 -18.39
N LYS A 2 17.42 -34.24 -19.65
CA LYS A 2 17.24 -32.81 -19.99
C LYS A 2 15.80 -32.27 -19.94
N ALA A 3 14.79 -33.13 -20.01
CA ALA A 3 13.38 -32.70 -19.93
C ALA A 3 12.96 -32.30 -18.49
N LEU A 4 13.57 -32.92 -17.48
CA LEU A 4 13.32 -32.63 -16.07
C LEU A 4 13.78 -31.23 -15.66
N THR A 5 14.81 -30.69 -16.31
CA THR A 5 15.34 -29.35 -16.01
C THR A 5 14.45 -28.22 -16.55
N MET A 6 13.62 -28.45 -17.57
CA MET A 6 12.70 -27.42 -18.06
C MET A 6 11.46 -27.23 -17.17
N LEU A 7 10.97 -28.28 -16.52
CA LEU A 7 9.80 -28.18 -15.65
C LEU A 7 10.08 -27.43 -14.34
N ALA A 8 11.31 -27.53 -13.83
CA ALA A 8 11.73 -26.83 -12.60
C ALA A 8 11.77 -25.30 -12.75
N GLY A 9 12.07 -24.79 -13.95
CA GLY A 9 12.10 -23.35 -14.22
C GLY A 9 10.71 -22.70 -14.23
N LEU A 10 9.66 -23.46 -14.55
CA LEU A 10 8.29 -22.95 -14.66
C LEU A 10 7.60 -22.80 -13.29
N LEU A 11 8.03 -23.57 -12.29
CA LEU A 11 7.49 -23.52 -10.93
C LEU A 11 7.99 -22.30 -10.12
N ALA A 12 9.09 -21.67 -10.52
CA ALA A 12 9.68 -20.54 -9.79
C ALA A 12 8.99 -19.18 -10.06
N ALA A 13 8.02 -19.13 -10.98
CA ALA A 13 7.36 -17.89 -11.41
C ALA A 13 5.99 -17.66 -10.77
N THR A 14 5.60 -18.43 -9.75
CA THR A 14 4.32 -18.21 -9.05
C THR A 14 4.43 -16.96 -8.19
N SER A 15 4.00 -15.83 -8.74
CA SER A 15 3.81 -14.59 -8.01
C SER A 15 2.74 -14.79 -6.94
N ALA A 16 3.05 -14.41 -5.70
CA ALA A 16 2.07 -14.33 -4.63
C ALA A 16 1.14 -13.14 -4.92
N LEU A 17 -0.04 -13.41 -5.49
CA LEU A 17 -1.13 -12.44 -5.49
C LEU A 17 -1.78 -12.50 -4.11
N ALA A 18 -1.66 -11.41 -3.35
CA ALA A 18 -2.57 -11.21 -2.23
C ALA A 18 -3.98 -11.12 -2.78
N ALA A 19 -4.93 -11.80 -2.15
CA ALA A 19 -6.31 -11.71 -2.54
C ALA A 19 -6.81 -10.28 -2.38
N GLY A 20 -7.63 -9.86 -3.34
CA GLY A 20 -8.26 -8.54 -3.31
C GLY A 20 -9.31 -8.46 -2.20
N PRO A 21 -9.57 -7.25 -1.67
CA PRO A 21 -10.66 -7.04 -0.74
C PRO A 21 -12.03 -7.28 -1.40
N HIS A 22 -13.04 -7.61 -0.61
CA HIS A 22 -14.41 -7.84 -1.07
C HIS A 22 -15.42 -7.04 -0.24
N THR A 23 -16.68 -7.02 -0.64
CA THR A 23 -17.73 -6.31 0.08
C THR A 23 -18.59 -7.28 0.90
N SER A 24 -18.76 -7.00 2.20
CA SER A 24 -19.65 -7.73 3.10
C SER A 24 -20.53 -6.76 3.87
N GLY A 25 -21.85 -6.93 3.82
CA GLY A 25 -22.79 -6.04 4.51
C GLY A 25 -22.69 -4.55 4.10
N GLY A 26 -22.19 -4.27 2.89
CA GLY A 26 -21.94 -2.90 2.41
C GLY A 26 -20.60 -2.29 2.83
N MET A 27 -19.76 -3.03 3.57
CA MET A 27 -18.41 -2.59 3.95
C MET A 27 -17.34 -3.32 3.15
N LEU A 28 -16.23 -2.64 2.85
CA LEU A 28 -15.04 -3.26 2.28
C LEU A 28 -14.31 -4.05 3.36
N VAL A 29 -14.04 -5.33 3.12
CA VAL A 29 -13.42 -6.27 4.05
C VAL A 29 -12.28 -7.05 3.39
N ASP A 30 -11.30 -7.47 4.18
CA ASP A 30 -10.24 -8.40 3.74
C ASP A 30 -10.73 -9.87 3.73
N GLU A 31 -9.85 -10.82 3.39
CA GLU A 31 -10.17 -12.25 3.40
C GLU A 31 -10.49 -12.82 4.79
N HIS A 32 -10.05 -12.15 5.85
CA HIS A 32 -10.30 -12.52 7.24
C HIS A 32 -11.57 -11.84 7.81
N GLY A 33 -12.26 -11.03 7.01
CA GLY A 33 -13.46 -10.30 7.41
C GLY A 33 -13.17 -9.00 8.17
N MET A 34 -11.93 -8.52 8.17
CA MET A 34 -11.57 -7.24 8.80
C MET A 34 -11.99 -6.08 7.91
N THR A 35 -12.66 -5.08 8.49
CA THR A 35 -13.08 -3.87 7.76
C THR A 35 -11.88 -3.01 7.36
N LEU A 36 -11.89 -2.56 6.10
CA LEU A 36 -10.85 -1.72 5.53
C LEU A 36 -11.32 -0.26 5.41
N TYR A 37 -10.43 0.66 5.78
CA TYR A 37 -10.63 2.09 5.56
C TYR A 37 -9.94 2.52 4.28
N VAL A 38 -10.67 3.17 3.39
CA VAL A 38 -10.13 3.73 2.14
C VAL A 38 -9.86 5.22 2.35
N PHE A 39 -8.63 5.64 2.09
CA PHE A 39 -8.31 7.05 1.98
C PHE A 39 -8.75 7.56 0.61
N ASP A 40 -9.78 8.40 0.57
CA ASP A 40 -10.37 8.93 -0.68
C ASP A 40 -9.51 10.03 -1.35
N GLY A 41 -8.37 10.37 -0.75
CA GLY A 41 -7.46 11.37 -1.27
C GLY A 41 -8.00 12.80 -1.19
N LYS A 42 -9.08 13.03 -0.44
CA LYS A 42 -9.59 14.36 -0.13
C LYS A 42 -8.86 14.91 1.09
N GLY A 43 -8.42 16.17 0.99
CA GLY A 43 -7.64 16.83 2.03
C GLY A 43 -6.13 16.54 1.92
N MET A 44 -5.32 17.55 2.24
CA MET A 44 -3.90 17.30 2.48
C MET A 44 -3.76 16.68 3.88
N PRO A 45 -2.87 15.67 4.05
CA PRO A 45 -2.42 15.25 5.37
C PRO A 45 -2.01 16.49 6.16
N ASP A 46 -2.37 16.53 7.44
CA ASP A 46 -1.96 17.63 8.29
C ASP A 46 -0.43 17.67 8.33
N ALA A 47 0.15 18.86 8.14
CA ALA A 47 1.60 19.02 8.08
C ALA A 47 2.28 18.66 9.42
N LYS A 48 1.48 18.46 10.48
CA LYS A 48 1.91 18.09 11.83
C LYS A 48 1.57 16.63 12.19
N ALA A 49 1.11 15.82 11.23
CA ALA A 49 0.67 14.44 11.45
C ALA A 49 1.80 13.55 11.96
N CYS A 50 3.01 13.89 11.55
CA CYS A 50 4.20 13.12 11.82
C CYS A 50 5.35 14.08 12.14
N GLU A 51 5.50 14.35 13.43
CA GLU A 51 6.58 15.15 14.01
C GLU A 51 7.43 14.31 14.98
N ALA A 52 8.61 14.83 15.34
CA ALA A 52 9.53 14.20 16.28
C ALA A 52 9.88 12.74 15.90
N ASP A 53 9.66 11.78 16.82
CA ASP A 53 10.07 10.40 16.60
C ASP A 53 9.24 9.69 15.51
N CYS A 54 8.09 10.23 15.13
CA CYS A 54 7.36 9.76 13.95
C CYS A 54 8.20 9.96 12.67
N ASP A 55 8.78 11.14 12.47
CA ASP A 55 9.57 11.46 11.27
C ASP A 55 10.89 10.66 11.20
N LYS A 56 11.45 10.29 12.36
CA LYS A 56 12.64 9.44 12.44
C LYS A 56 12.36 7.98 12.05
N ASN A 57 11.22 7.46 12.46
CA ASN A 57 10.85 6.05 12.26
C ASN A 57 10.12 5.82 10.93
N PHE A 58 9.40 6.83 10.45
CA PHE A 58 8.62 6.81 9.22
C PHE A 58 8.96 8.05 8.39
N PRO A 59 10.10 8.07 7.68
CA PRO A 59 10.52 9.23 6.91
C PRO A 59 9.43 9.64 5.92
N ARG A 60 9.07 10.92 5.90
CA ARG A 60 8.03 11.42 4.98
C ARG A 60 8.36 11.06 3.54
N GLN A 61 7.50 10.26 2.92
CA GLN A 61 7.48 10.09 1.48
C GLN A 61 6.96 11.40 0.89
N HIS A 62 7.85 12.19 0.29
CA HIS A 62 7.52 13.42 -0.43
C HIS A 62 6.61 13.09 -1.63
N SER A 63 5.31 12.95 -1.40
CA SER A 63 4.35 12.87 -2.49
C SER A 63 4.45 14.19 -3.27
N PRO A 64 4.46 14.18 -4.62
CA PRO A 64 4.54 15.41 -5.42
C PRO A 64 3.45 16.43 -5.08
N ARG A 65 2.32 15.99 -4.51
CA ARG A 65 1.24 16.87 -4.03
C ARG A 65 1.59 17.71 -2.78
N GLN A 66 2.59 17.30 -1.99
CA GLN A 66 3.02 18.02 -0.78
C GLN A 66 3.95 19.21 -1.10
N ALA A 67 4.66 19.18 -2.24
CA ALA A 67 5.64 20.21 -2.60
C ALA A 67 4.99 21.56 -3.01
N THR A 68 3.77 21.53 -3.54
CA THR A 68 3.09 22.73 -4.06
C THR A 68 2.69 23.73 -2.97
N ASN A 69 2.45 23.30 -1.72
CA ASN A 69 1.94 24.21 -0.68
C ASN A 69 3.02 24.84 0.21
N ARG A 70 4.31 24.54 -0.03
CA ARG A 70 5.41 25.16 0.73
C ARG A 70 5.88 26.51 0.16
N GLN A 71 5.23 27.00 -0.90
CA GLN A 71 5.52 28.28 -1.56
C GLN A 71 4.46 29.36 -1.27
N ALA A 72 3.51 29.09 -0.38
CA ALA A 72 2.40 29.99 -0.05
C ALA A 72 2.44 30.51 1.41
N ILE A 73 3.63 30.59 2.01
CA ILE A 73 3.91 31.31 3.26
C ILE A 73 5.28 31.97 3.18
#